data_AF-A0A974H484-F1
#
_entry.id   AF-A0A974H484-F1
#
_cell.length_a   1.000
_cell.length_b   1.000
_cell.length_c   1.000
_cell.angle_alpha   90.00
_cell.angle_beta   90.00
_cell.angle_gamma   90.00
#
_symmetry.space_group_name_H-M   'P 1'
#
loop_
_entity.id
_entity.type
_entity.pdbx_description
1 polymer ?
#
loop_
_entity_poly.entity_id
_entity_poly.type
_entity_poly.pdbx_seq_one_letter_code
_entity_poly.pdbx_strand_id
1 'polypeptide(L)'
;MESGKYSGPIPSSARVHIRYQGTDTSVSRHFFECKHNPMQLRWCVIDEAPIDSRGDNRLKRLLQKEGKWIKKLGTLIPDGLNDSWSLKPYL
;
A
#
# COMPACT_ATOMS: atom_id res chain seq x y z
N MET A 1 -0.38 20.33 -6.73
CA MET A 1 -0.83 18.93 -6.87
C MET A 1 -2.34 18.94 -6.87
N GLU A 2 -2.94 18.64 -8.02
CA GLU A 2 -4.40 18.58 -8.18
C GLU A 2 -4.87 17.22 -7.63
N SER A 3 -5.36 17.19 -6.39
CA SER A 3 -5.61 15.98 -5.59
C SER A 3 -6.76 15.08 -6.11
N GLY A 4 -7.51 15.53 -7.11
CA GLY A 4 -8.71 14.84 -7.59
C GLY A 4 -8.49 13.68 -8.57
N LYS A 5 -7.32 13.59 -9.23
CA LYS A 5 -7.10 12.61 -10.32
C LYS A 5 -6.60 11.23 -9.87
N TYR A 6 -6.12 11.12 -8.63
CA TYR A 6 -5.38 9.95 -8.16
C TYR A 6 -5.89 9.39 -6.83
N SER A 7 -7.17 9.59 -6.54
CA SER A 7 -7.83 9.03 -5.36
C SER A 7 -9.21 8.51 -5.72
N GLY A 8 -9.68 7.48 -5.00
CA GLY A 8 -10.97 6.88 -5.33
C GLY A 8 -11.30 5.59 -4.55
N PRO A 9 -12.31 4.84 -5.01
CA PRO A 9 -12.62 3.51 -4.47
C PRO A 9 -11.54 2.51 -4.89
N ILE A 10 -11.17 1.58 -3.99
CA ILE A 10 -10.07 0.62 -4.26
C ILE A 10 -10.25 -0.04 -5.65
N PRO A 11 -9.19 -0.11 -6.47
CA PRO A 11 -9.21 -0.88 -7.70
C PRO A 11 -9.60 -2.34 -7.45
N SER A 12 -10.36 -2.93 -8.38
CA SER A 12 -10.87 -4.31 -8.24
C SER A 12 -9.76 -5.34 -7.99
N SER A 13 -8.57 -5.13 -8.55
CA SER A 13 -7.39 -5.98 -8.34
C SER A 13 -6.92 -6.03 -6.88
N ALA A 14 -7.03 -4.93 -6.14
CA ALA A 14 -6.63 -4.84 -4.74
C ALA A 14 -7.76 -5.25 -3.77
N ARG A 15 -9.02 -5.27 -4.21
CA ARG A 15 -10.17 -5.74 -3.40
C ARG A 15 -10.08 -7.22 -3.04
N VAL A 16 -9.44 -8.03 -3.87
CA VAL A 16 -9.33 -9.49 -3.69
C VAL A 16 -8.61 -9.85 -2.38
N HIS A 17 -7.72 -8.98 -1.88
CA HIS A 17 -6.96 -9.20 -0.65
C HIS A 17 -7.71 -8.79 0.61
N ILE A 18 -8.83 -8.07 0.47
CA ILE A 18 -9.69 -7.64 1.59
C ILE A 18 -10.92 -8.56 1.63
N ARG A 19 -10.69 -9.88 1.75
CA ARG A 19 -11.80 -10.77 2.08
C ARG A 19 -12.08 -10.65 3.57
N TYR A 20 -13.30 -10.22 3.90
CA TYR A 20 -13.81 -9.97 5.26
C TYR A 20 -13.73 -11.18 6.22
N GLN A 21 -13.38 -12.37 5.73
CA GLN A 21 -13.35 -13.62 6.50
C GLN A 21 -11.96 -14.26 6.60
N GLY A 22 -10.91 -13.65 6.03
CA GLY A 22 -9.54 -14.16 6.14
C GLY A 22 -8.76 -13.40 7.21
N THR A 23 -7.95 -14.07 8.01
CA THR A 23 -6.97 -13.43 8.92
C THR A 23 -5.54 -13.52 8.38
N ASP A 24 -5.41 -13.89 7.10
CA ASP A 24 -4.11 -14.13 6.44
C ASP A 24 -3.29 -12.85 6.27
N THR A 25 -3.94 -11.68 6.26
CA THR A 25 -3.27 -10.38 6.17
C THR A 25 -3.61 -9.50 7.37
N SER A 26 -2.69 -8.61 7.74
CA SER A 26 -2.90 -7.55 8.74
C SER A 26 -4.17 -6.73 8.46
N VAL A 27 -4.41 -6.39 7.19
CA VAL A 27 -5.55 -5.60 6.73
C VAL A 27 -6.85 -6.36 6.98
N SER A 28 -6.93 -7.62 6.56
CA SER A 28 -8.15 -8.41 6.72
C SER A 28 -8.45 -8.71 8.20
N ARG A 29 -7.42 -8.96 9.01
CA ARG A 29 -7.53 -9.11 10.47
C ARG A 29 -8.07 -7.84 11.14
N HIS A 30 -7.51 -6.68 10.84
CA HIS A 30 -7.98 -5.40 11.38
C HIS A 30 -9.44 -5.11 11.02
N PHE A 31 -9.84 -5.38 9.77
CA PHE A 31 -11.22 -5.18 9.34
C PHE A 31 -12.20 -6.10 10.06
N PHE A 32 -11.79 -7.34 10.33
CA PHE A 32 -12.58 -8.31 11.09
C PHE A 32 -12.71 -7.90 12.57
N GLU A 33 -11.58 -7.61 13.24
CA GLU A 33 -11.53 -7.27 14.67
C GLU A 33 -12.25 -5.94 14.98
N CYS A 34 -12.07 -4.93 14.12
CA CYS A 34 -12.69 -3.62 14.28
C CYS A 34 -14.09 -3.52 13.63
N LYS A 35 -14.60 -4.60 13.02
CA LYS A 35 -15.89 -4.64 12.31
C LYS A 35 -16.05 -3.52 11.26
N HIS A 36 -14.95 -3.19 10.56
CA HIS A 36 -14.94 -2.17 9.52
C HIS A 36 -15.56 -2.69 8.22
N ASN A 37 -16.20 -1.81 7.45
CA ASN A 37 -16.75 -2.16 6.15
C ASN A 37 -15.68 -1.95 5.06
N PRO A 38 -15.30 -2.99 4.27
CA PRO A 38 -14.34 -2.86 3.17
C PRO A 38 -14.67 -1.75 2.16
N MET A 39 -15.95 -1.38 2.02
CA MET A 39 -16.39 -0.28 1.16
C MET A 39 -15.91 1.10 1.62
N GLN A 40 -15.53 1.26 2.90
CA GLN A 40 -15.02 2.52 3.45
C GLN A 40 -13.58 2.81 3.03
N LEU A 41 -12.87 1.79 2.53
CA LEU A 41 -11.45 1.92 2.22
C LEU A 41 -11.27 2.63 0.88
N ARG A 42 -10.40 3.64 0.91
CA ARG A 42 -10.09 4.52 -0.22
C ARG A 42 -8.61 4.37 -0.57
N TRP A 43 -8.28 4.55 -1.85
CA TRP A 43 -6.89 4.63 -2.29
C TRP A 43 -6.54 6.07 -2.66
N CYS A 44 -5.26 6.39 -2.53
CA CYS A 44 -4.67 7.63 -2.98
C CYS A 44 -3.24 7.35 -3.44
N VAL A 45 -2.82 7.91 -4.57
CA VAL A 45 -1.42 7.85 -5.00
C VAL A 45 -0.60 8.80 -4.15
N ILE A 46 0.42 8.26 -3.50
CA ILE A 46 1.36 9.03 -2.69
C ILE A 46 2.54 9.50 -3.54
N ASP A 47 2.98 8.67 -4.49
CA ASP A 47 4.13 8.94 -5.35
C ASP A 47 4.10 8.05 -6.60
N GLU A 48 4.58 8.57 -7.73
CA GLU A 48 4.65 7.84 -9.00
C GLU A 48 6.09 7.38 -9.28
N ALA A 49 6.24 6.18 -9.85
CA ALA A 49 7.51 5.68 -10.36
C ALA A 49 7.47 5.65 -11.90
N PRO A 50 7.82 6.77 -12.56
CA PRO A 50 7.79 6.84 -14.02
C PRO A 50 8.81 5.88 -14.60
N ILE A 51 8.45 5.25 -15.73
CA ILE A 51 9.36 4.42 -16.51
C ILE A 51 10.48 5.34 -17.01
N ASP A 52 11.72 5.02 -16.65
CA ASP A 52 12.88 5.70 -17.17
C ASP A 52 13.25 5.12 -18.53
N SER A 53 13.68 5.98 -19.44
CA SER A 53 14.06 5.59 -20.81
C SER A 53 15.35 4.78 -20.89
N ARG A 54 16.04 4.55 -19.76
CA ARG A 54 17.36 3.90 -19.68
C ARG A 54 17.30 2.44 -19.23
N GLY A 55 16.10 1.92 -18.97
CA GLY A 55 15.90 0.52 -18.60
C GLY A 55 16.21 0.20 -17.14
N ASP A 56 16.14 1.19 -16.23
CA ASP A 56 16.23 0.93 -14.80
C ASP A 56 15.10 0.00 -14.34
N ASN A 57 15.40 -0.79 -13.33
CA ASN A 57 14.47 -1.78 -12.81
C ASN A 57 13.36 -1.06 -12.03
N ARG A 58 12.25 -0.78 -12.71
CA ARG A 58 11.05 -0.16 -12.14
C ARG A 58 10.62 -0.82 -10.83
N LEU A 59 10.77 -2.14 -10.69
CA LEU A 59 10.47 -2.85 -9.45
C LEU A 59 11.39 -2.42 -8.30
N LYS A 60 12.70 -2.28 -8.53
CA LYS A 60 13.66 -1.79 -7.52
C LYS A 60 13.25 -0.40 -7.02
N ARG A 61 12.89 0.51 -7.93
CA ARG A 61 12.42 1.87 -7.58
C ARG A 61 11.10 1.87 -6.82
N LEU A 62 10.16 1.01 -7.21
CA LEU A 62 8.90 0.85 -6.49
C LEU A 62 9.15 0.36 -5.05
N LEU A 63 9.98 -0.66 -4.86
CA LEU A 63 10.31 -1.19 -3.54
C LEU A 63 11.06 -0.16 -2.66
N GLN A 64 11.95 0.65 -3.24
CA GLN A 64 12.57 1.77 -2.53
C GLN A 64 11.52 2.83 -2.13
N LYS A 65 10.63 3.22 -3.04
CA LYS A 65 9.56 4.19 -2.72
C LYS A 65 8.64 3.65 -1.64
N GLU A 66 8.23 2.39 -1.72
CA GLU A 66 7.41 1.71 -0.72
C GLU A 66 8.05 1.78 0.67
N GLY A 67 9.30 1.32 0.83
CA GLY A 67 10.00 1.36 2.12
C GLY A 67 10.14 2.78 2.68
N LYS A 68 10.46 3.76 1.82
CA LYS A 68 10.53 5.17 2.20
C LYS A 68 9.18 5.68 2.73
N TRP A 69 8.07 5.36 2.06
CA TRP A 69 6.75 5.85 2.45
C TRP A 69 6.19 5.12 3.67
N ILE A 70 6.43 3.82 3.82
CA ILE A 70 6.08 3.07 5.05
C ILE A 70 6.76 3.72 6.26
N LYS A 71 8.06 3.99 6.17
CA LYS A 71 8.82 4.64 7.24
C LYS A 71 8.36 6.07 7.50
N LYS A 72 8.09 6.85 6.44
CA LYS A 72 7.70 8.26 6.54
C LYS A 72 6.29 8.44 7.11
N LEU A 73 5.35 7.57 6.77
CA LEU A 73 3.97 7.63 7.26
C LEU A 73 3.76 6.87 8.57
N GLY A 74 4.74 6.07 9.01
CA GLY A 74 4.66 5.31 10.25
C GLY A 74 3.60 4.19 10.19
N THR A 75 3.46 3.53 9.05
CA THR A 75 2.34 2.60 8.80
C THR A 75 2.65 1.13 9.14
N LEU A 76 3.68 0.88 9.96
CA LEU A 76 4.00 -0.46 10.48
C LEU A 76 3.10 -0.81 11.66
N ILE A 77 2.80 -2.10 11.83
CA ILE A 77 2.15 -2.60 13.04
C ILE A 77 3.02 -2.23 14.27
N PRO A 78 2.41 -1.77 15.39
CA PRO A 78 0.97 -1.78 15.69
C PRO A 78 0.17 -0.57 15.19
N ASP A 79 0.84 0.53 14.81
CA ASP A 79 0.17 1.80 14.50
C ASP A 79 -0.42 1.86 13.08
N GLY A 80 0.00 0.94 12.20
CA GLY A 80 -0.54 0.78 10.85
C GLY A 80 -0.74 -0.68 10.46
N LEU A 81 -0.90 -0.92 9.15
CA LEU A 81 -1.27 -2.22 8.59
C LEU A 81 -0.15 -2.88 7.78
N ASN A 82 1.07 -2.35 7.74
CA ASN A 82 2.20 -3.02 7.08
C ASN A 82 2.92 -3.94 8.09
N ASP A 83 3.13 -5.20 7.72
CA ASP A 83 3.83 -6.17 8.58
C ASP A 83 5.35 -5.92 8.61
N SER A 84 5.93 -5.51 7.48
CA SER A 84 7.37 -5.25 7.36
C SER A 84 7.69 -4.35 6.16
N TRP A 85 8.94 -3.89 6.08
CA TRP A 85 9.52 -3.27 4.89
C TRP A 85 10.97 -3.74 4.76
N SER A 86 11.55 -3.60 3.57
CA SER A 86 12.89 -4.13 3.26
C SER A 86 13.85 -3.03 2.79
N LEU A 87 15.09 -3.09 3.30
CA LEU A 87 16.21 -2.29 2.81
C LEU A 87 16.98 -2.95 1.65
N LYS A 88 16.69 -4.22 1.31
CA LYS A 88 17.31 -4.93 0.17
C LYS A 88 17.30 -4.13 -1.15
N PRO A 89 16.25 -3.36 -1.49
CA PRO A 89 16.25 -2.56 -2.71
C PRO A 89 17.27 -1.42 -2.73
N TYR A 90 17.90 -1.07 -1.61
CA TYR A 90 18.94 -0.03 -1.53
C TYR A 90 20.36 -0.59 -1.58
N LEU A 91 20.49 -1.91 -1.46
CA LEU A 91 21.74 -2.65 -1.61
C LEU A 91 21.95 -3.05 -3.08
#